data_AF-A0A137Q0I1-F1
#
_entry.id   AF-A0A137Q0I1-F1
#
_cell.length_a   1.000
_cell.length_b   1.000
_cell.length_c   1.000
_cell.angle_alpha   90.00
_cell.angle_beta   90.00
_cell.angle_gamma   90.00
#
_symmetry.space_group_name_H-M   'P 1'
#
loop_
_entity.id
_entity.type
_entity.pdbx_description
1 polymer ?
#
loop_
_entity_poly.entity_id
_entity_poly.type
_entity_poly.pdbx_seq_one_letter_code
_entity_poly.pdbx_strand_id
1 'polypeptide(L)' 'MPKDRTRKLCPKFIGPYKVIESYLNTSNYKLDLPQALVNCRIHLIFYVSLHRPFYKSDDILFPD' A
#
# COMPACT_ATOMS: atom_id res chain seq x y z
N MET A 1 -6.83 -11.13 10.50
CA MET A 1 -6.87 -10.24 11.69
C MET A 1 -7.24 -11.08 12.90
N PRO A 2 -6.57 -10.93 14.05
CA PRO A 2 -6.99 -11.59 15.27
C PRO A 2 -8.43 -11.20 15.60
N LYS A 3 -9.20 -12.17 16.09
CA LYS A 3 -10.67 -12.20 16.12
C LYS A 3 -11.32 -11.09 16.99
N ASP A 4 -10.51 -10.38 17.78
CA ASP A 4 -10.94 -9.39 18.79
C ASP A 4 -10.66 -7.93 18.38
N ARG A 5 -9.97 -7.66 17.25
CA ARG A 5 -9.72 -6.26 16.85
C ARG A 5 -10.97 -5.63 16.24
N THR A 6 -11.50 -4.61 16.88
CA THR A 6 -12.49 -3.71 16.32
C THR A 6 -11.91 -2.95 15.12
N ARG A 7 -12.69 -2.79 14.03
CA ARG A 7 -12.24 -2.06 12.80
C ARG A 7 -11.96 -0.57 13.02
N LYS A 8 -12.40 -0.01 14.15
CA LYS A 8 -12.21 1.41 14.48
C LYS A 8 -10.72 1.66 14.73
N LEU A 9 -10.17 2.70 14.11
CA LEU A 9 -8.75 3.08 14.14
C LEU A 9 -7.76 2.16 13.39
N CYS A 10 -8.23 1.14 12.65
CA CYS A 10 -7.33 0.37 11.78
C CYS A 10 -6.85 1.24 10.60
N PRO A 11 -5.56 1.15 10.22
CA PRO A 11 -5.06 1.81 9.01
C PRO A 11 -5.86 1.38 7.79
N LYS A 12 -6.34 2.36 7.01
CA LYS A 12 -7.09 2.11 5.78
C LYS A 12 -6.18 1.64 4.64
N PHE A 13 -4.92 2.09 4.65
CA PHE A 13 -3.89 1.75 3.68
C PHE A 13 -2.74 1.05 4.39
N ILE A 14 -2.06 0.14 3.70
CA ILE A 14 -0.94 -0.62 4.24
C ILE A 14 0.30 -0.20 3.47
N GLY A 15 1.24 0.45 4.17
CA GLY A 15 2.59 0.72 3.68
C GLY A 15 2.68 1.63 2.44
N PRO A 16 3.80 2.35 2.28
CA PRO A 16 4.23 2.78 0.97
C PRO A 16 4.87 1.61 0.23
N TYR A 17 4.40 1.33 -0.99
CA TYR A 17 5.04 0.37 -1.89
C TYR A 17 5.58 1.09 -3.11
N LYS A 18 6.72 0.62 -3.61
CA LYS A 18 7.31 1.16 -4.83
C LYS A 18 6.55 0.61 -6.04
N VAL A 19 6.33 1.46 -7.04
CA VAL A 19 5.81 1.03 -8.34
C VAL A 19 6.97 0.49 -9.16
N ILE A 20 6.88 -0.76 -9.60
CA ILE A 20 7.88 -1.42 -10.45
C ILE A 20 7.53 -1.17 -11.93
N GLU A 21 6.27 -1.36 -12.31
CA GLU A 21 5.81 -1.23 -13.70
C GLU A 21 4.44 -0.54 -13.77
N SER A 22 4.20 0.21 -14.85
CA SER A 22 2.92 0.89 -15.13
C SER A 22 2.29 0.34 -16.41
N TYR A 23 1.05 -0.12 -16.31
CA TYR A 23 0.23 -0.58 -17.44
C TYR A 23 -0.83 0.47 -17.79
N LEU A 24 -0.42 1.49 -18.54
CA LEU A 24 -1.23 2.67 -18.85
C LEU A 24 -2.55 2.33 -19.56
N ASN A 25 -2.56 1.32 -20.44
CA ASN A 25 -3.75 0.90 -21.19
C ASN A 25 -4.90 0.44 -20.29
N THR A 26 -4.58 -0.06 -19.09
CA THR A 26 -5.57 -0.60 -18.15
C THR A 26 -5.60 0.17 -16.83
N SER A 27 -4.83 1.26 -16.73
CA SER A 27 -4.63 2.04 -15.50
C SER A 27 -4.22 1.19 -14.30
N ASN A 28 -3.43 0.14 -14.54
CA ASN A 28 -2.91 -0.75 -13.50
C ASN A 28 -1.43 -0.47 -13.24
N TYR A 29 -0.98 -0.73 -12.02
CA TYR A 29 0.43 -0.66 -11.66
C TYR A 29 0.83 -1.92 -10.91
N LYS A 30 2.07 -2.37 -11.15
CA LYS A 30 2.71 -3.45 -10.43
C LYS A 30 3.51 -2.87 -9.28
N LEU A 31 3.26 -3.35 -8.07
CA LEU A 31 3.92 -2.90 -6.85
C LEU A 31 4.98 -3.91 -6.39
N ASP A 32 6.03 -3.38 -5.76
CA ASP A 32 7.02 -4.15 -5.03
C ASP A 32 6.46 -4.52 -3.65
N LEU A 33 5.80 -5.68 -3.59
CA LEU A 33 5.21 -6.18 -2.35
C LEU A 33 6.20 -7.08 -1.59
N PRO A 34 6.24 -6.99 -0.25
CA PRO A 34 6.97 -7.95 0.58
C PRO A 34 6.58 -9.39 0.29
N GLN A 35 7.57 -10.29 0.26
CA GLN A 35 7.37 -11.72 -0.01
C GLN A 35 6.32 -12.36 0.91
N ALA A 36 6.18 -11.90 2.15
CA ALA A 36 5.15 -12.36 3.07
C ALA A 36 3.72 -12.16 2.52
N LEU A 37 3.45 -11.06 1.81
CA LEU A 37 2.15 -10.79 1.19
C LEU A 37 1.95 -11.63 -0.08
N VAL A 38 3.01 -11.82 -0.86
CA VAL A 38 3.00 -12.68 -2.05
C VAL A 38 2.74 -14.14 -1.66
N ASN A 39 3.32 -14.61 -0.55
CA ASN A 39 3.09 -15.94 0.00
C ASN A 39 1.62 -16.14 0.43
N CYS A 40 0.95 -15.07 0.85
CA CYS A 40 -0.49 -15.03 1.09
C CYS A 40 -1.34 -14.95 -0.20
N ARG A 41 -0.73 -15.11 -1.38
CA ARG A 41 -1.35 -15.05 -2.71
C ARG A 41 -1.98 -13.69 -3.04
N ILE A 42 -1.43 -12.60 -2.49
CA ILE A 42 -1.84 -11.25 -2.88
C ILE A 42 -1.25 -10.94 -4.25
N HIS A 43 -2.09 -10.45 -5.17
CA HIS A 43 -1.65 -10.02 -6.49
C HIS A 43 -0.76 -8.77 -6.40
N LEU A 44 0.26 -8.71 -7.28
CA LEU A 44 1.19 -7.58 -7.35
C LEU A 44 0.62 -6.37 -8.12
N ILE A 45 -0.41 -6.61 -8.94
CA ILE A 45 -0.96 -5.63 -9.87
C ILE A 45 -2.27 -5.09 -9.31
N PHE A 46 -2.38 -3.77 -9.24
CA PHE A 46 -3.53 -3.06 -8.70
C PHE A 46 -3.96 -1.92 -9.61
N TYR A 47 -5.26 -1.67 -9.62
CA TYR A 47 -5.85 -0.55 -10.33
C TYR A 47 -5.58 0.78 -9.63
N VAL A 48 -5.36 1.84 -10.39
CA VAL A 48 -4.93 3.17 -9.90
C VAL A 48 -5.81 3.75 -8.79
N SER A 49 -7.12 3.49 -8.79
CA SER A 49 -8.04 4.03 -7.78
C SER A 49 -7.83 3.46 -6.38
N LEU A 50 -7.09 2.36 -6.27
CA LEU A 50 -6.71 1.75 -4.98
C LEU A 50 -5.44 2.36 -4.39
N HIS A 51 -4.72 3.18 -5.14
CA HIS A 51 -3.49 3.82 -4.70
C HIS A 51 -3.74 5.17 -4.04
N ARG A 52 -2.85 5.51 -3.11
CA ARG A 52 -2.74 6.84 -2.53
C ARG A 52 -1.27 7.26 -2.61
N PRO A 53 -0.95 8.44 -3.17
CA PRO A 53 0.41 8.96 -3.14
C PRO A 53 0.91 9.02 -1.70
N PHE A 54 2.13 8.55 -1.48
CA PHE A 54 2.81 8.64 -0.20
C PHE A 54 3.57 9.96 -0.14
N TYR A 55 3.35 10.71 0.94
CA TYR A 55 4.08 11.93 1.25
C TYR A 55 4.90 11.67 2.51
N LYS A 56 6.21 11.92 2.45
CA LYS A 56 7.08 11.80 3.63
C LYS A 56 6.71 12.93 4.62
N SER A 57 6.70 12.61 5.92
CA SER A 57 6.56 13.64 6.96
C SER A 57 7.75 14.59 6.93
N ASP A 58 7.51 15.88 7.14
CA ASP A 58 8.57 16.86 7.34
C ASP A 58 9.03 16.80 8.80
N ASP A 59 10.17 16.15 9.03
CA ASP A 59 10.75 15.94 10.35
C ASP A 59 11.10 17.27 11.07
N ILE A 60 11.22 18.37 10.32
CA ILE A 60 11.48 19.73 10.85
C ILE A 60 10.19 20.34 11.43
N LEU A 61 9.05 20.12 10.78
CA LEU A 61 7.76 20.68 11.19
C LEU A 61 7.06 19.80 12.23
N PHE A 62 7.34 18.49 12.20
CA PHE A 62 6.75 17.50 13.10
C PHE A 62 7.85 16.60 13.69
N PRO A 63 8.61 17.09 14.69
CA PRO A 63 9.58 16.28 15.41
C PRO A 63 8.88 15.25 16.31
N ASP A 64 9.50 14.08 16.46
CA ASP A 64 9.06 12.97 17.32
C ASP A 64 9.25 13.25 18.82
#